data_AF-A0A926T7G8-F1
#
_entry.id   AF-A0A926T7G8-F1
#
_cell.length_a   1.000
_cell.length_b   1.000
_cell.length_c   1.000
_cell.angle_alpha   90.00
_cell.angle_beta   90.00
_cell.angle_gamma   90.00
#
_symmetry.space_group_name_H-M   'P 1'
#
loop_
_entity.id
_entity.type
_entity.pdbx_description
1 polymer ?
#
loop_
_entity_poly.entity_id
_entity_poly.type
_entity_poly.pdbx_seq_one_letter_code
_entity_poly.pdbx_strand_id
1 'polypeptide(L)'
;MDNTQVFKLIDSVLSLEVCLYHQVLPLARQEKSLLLGMVDPQDASALNYVRRMLKNLNCTVVPRRISAEAHKSFLSAYLNYKGQTQIQTEPAKASGSATVIQEPQPVAPKMQKSPLPQNSQQVKAQTPVGQRPPVMPAAAKKPATTQPPSDLPVLKVQAFYLSRPIQMLANLGPQQLIQELLGRVLLEGIGRLYLERHPEYGRVLWTQQGVLQSAIESLPLPVFEGLVQEFKHFFNLPYMPVQQATQVEIERLYNKTHLLLLLQVTPGKNGEEVNLQVLRGEALKFYQQQKIADLSQDALKLAMQLQRKLSEIGNRFDRTLTSESLEVLPAIDQLVKSMDRQLQALHTSQDNEGVNGEG
;
A
#
# COMPACT_ATOMS: atom_id res chain seq x y z
N MET A 1 17.51 -14.89 -30.81
CA MET A 1 16.87 -15.46 -29.59
C MET A 1 15.50 -15.91 -30.03
N ASP A 2 15.09 -17.14 -29.74
CA ASP A 2 13.75 -17.59 -30.11
C ASP A 2 12.75 -17.11 -29.05
N ASN A 3 11.98 -16.08 -29.40
CA ASN A 3 11.03 -15.43 -28.49
C ASN A 3 10.01 -16.43 -27.94
N THR A 4 9.60 -17.43 -28.73
CA THR A 4 8.57 -18.41 -28.32
C THR A 4 9.06 -19.34 -27.21
N GLN A 5 10.35 -19.67 -27.21
CA GLN A 5 10.96 -20.50 -26.16
C GLN A 5 11.10 -19.72 -24.85
N VAL A 6 11.53 -18.46 -24.94
CA VAL A 6 11.65 -17.57 -23.78
C VAL A 6 10.29 -17.36 -23.13
N PHE A 7 9.23 -17.15 -23.91
CA PHE A 7 7.88 -16.94 -23.39
C PHE A 7 7.35 -18.17 -22.63
N LYS A 8 7.53 -19.38 -23.20
CA LYS A 8 7.19 -20.64 -22.51
C LYS A 8 7.97 -20.84 -21.21
N LEU A 9 9.23 -20.41 -21.16
CA LEU A 9 10.05 -20.48 -19.94
C LEU A 9 9.61 -19.46 -18.89
N ILE A 10 9.10 -18.29 -19.30
CA ILE A 10 8.50 -17.31 -18.38
C ILE A 10 7.21 -17.87 -17.76
N ASP A 11 6.40 -18.58 -18.55
CA ASP A 11 5.15 -19.18 -18.06
C ASP A 11 5.38 -20.39 -17.15
N SER A 12 6.45 -21.16 -17.36
CA SER A 12 6.65 -22.47 -16.70
C SER A 12 7.79 -22.53 -15.67
N VAL A 13 8.80 -21.67 -15.76
CA VAL A 13 10.03 -21.77 -14.95
C VAL A 13 10.27 -20.51 -14.13
N LEU A 14 10.07 -19.33 -14.72
CA LEU A 14 10.39 -18.05 -14.07
C LEU A 14 9.31 -17.01 -14.34
N SER A 15 8.41 -16.80 -13.37
CA SER A 15 7.27 -15.90 -13.51
C SER A 15 7.67 -14.48 -13.97
N LEU A 16 6.78 -13.84 -14.72
CA LEU A 16 6.98 -12.48 -15.24
C LEU A 16 7.40 -11.47 -14.16
N GLU A 17 6.80 -11.57 -12.96
CA GLU A 17 7.08 -10.69 -11.82
C GLU A 17 8.55 -10.77 -11.39
N VAL A 18 9.10 -11.98 -11.37
CA VAL A 18 10.52 -12.20 -11.04
C VAL A 18 11.42 -11.63 -12.14
N CYS A 19 11.03 -11.80 -13.39
CA CYS A 19 11.77 -11.26 -14.54
C CYS A 19 11.83 -9.72 -14.52
N LEU A 20 10.76 -9.07 -14.07
CA LEU A 20 10.69 -7.62 -13.89
C LEU A 20 11.50 -7.14 -12.68
N TYR A 21 11.27 -7.73 -11.51
CA TYR A 21 11.84 -7.26 -10.25
C TYR A 21 13.36 -7.47 -10.19
N HIS A 22 13.84 -8.65 -10.59
CA HIS A 22 15.26 -8.98 -10.56
C HIS A 22 15.99 -8.69 -11.88
N GLN A 23 15.30 -8.07 -12.86
CA GLN A 23 15.85 -7.74 -14.18
C GLN A 23 16.56 -8.94 -14.86
N VAL A 24 15.93 -10.10 -14.75
CA VAL A 24 16.42 -11.37 -15.28
C VAL A 24 15.46 -11.92 -16.34
N LEU A 25 15.95 -12.79 -17.23
CA LEU A 25 15.17 -13.39 -18.30
C LEU A 25 15.64 -14.83 -18.58
N PRO A 26 14.76 -15.84 -18.63
CA PRO A 26 15.16 -17.18 -19.00
C PRO A 26 15.39 -17.26 -20.51
N LEU A 27 16.64 -17.28 -20.96
CA LEU A 27 17.00 -17.22 -22.39
C LEU A 27 16.84 -18.56 -23.09
N ALA A 28 17.26 -19.64 -22.44
CA ALA A 28 17.17 -20.99 -22.95
C ALA A 28 17.29 -22.01 -21.82
N ARG A 29 16.64 -23.16 -21.98
CA ARG A 29 16.81 -24.31 -21.09
C ARG A 29 17.57 -25.40 -21.83
N GLN A 30 18.70 -25.82 -21.27
CA GLN A 30 19.44 -27.02 -21.65
C GLN A 30 19.11 -28.14 -20.65
N GLU A 31 19.47 -29.39 -20.96
CA GLU A 31 19.00 -30.59 -20.23
C GLU A 31 19.16 -30.52 -18.71
N LYS A 32 20.23 -29.87 -18.20
CA LYS A 32 20.47 -29.67 -16.76
C LYS A 32 20.85 -28.24 -16.38
N SER A 33 20.84 -27.30 -17.32
CA SER A 33 21.24 -25.91 -17.08
C SER A 33 20.25 -24.90 -17.66
N LEU A 34 19.94 -23.85 -16.92
CA LEU A 34 19.14 -22.72 -17.37
C LEU A 34 20.07 -21.56 -17.71
N LEU A 35 20.05 -21.12 -18.96
CA LEU A 35 20.72 -19.91 -19.40
C LEU A 35 19.88 -18.71 -18.97
N LEU A 36 20.38 -17.93 -18.01
CA LEU A 36 19.69 -16.78 -17.43
C LEU A 36 20.32 -15.49 -17.94
N GLY A 37 19.55 -14.72 -18.71
CA GLY A 37 19.90 -13.36 -19.07
C GLY A 37 19.76 -12.45 -17.85
N MET A 38 20.79 -11.69 -17.52
CA MET A 38 20.78 -10.72 -16.44
C MET A 38 21.28 -9.36 -16.93
N VAL A 39 20.59 -8.28 -16.57
CA VAL A 39 21.06 -6.92 -16.87
C VAL A 39 22.37 -6.64 -16.14
N ASP A 40 22.45 -7.05 -14.87
CA ASP A 40 23.67 -7.07 -14.08
C ASP A 40 24.06 -8.51 -13.67
N PRO A 41 25.12 -9.10 -14.28
CA PRO A 41 25.61 -10.43 -13.91
C PRO A 41 26.23 -10.52 -12.51
N GLN A 42 26.57 -9.39 -11.89
CA GLN A 42 27.17 -9.34 -10.55
C GLN A 42 26.12 -9.23 -9.44
N ASP A 43 24.83 -9.16 -9.78
CA ASP A 43 23.75 -9.19 -8.81
C ASP A 43 23.62 -10.59 -8.19
N ALA A 44 24.38 -10.79 -7.10
CA ALA A 44 24.36 -12.01 -6.31
C ALA A 44 22.99 -12.26 -5.65
N SER A 45 22.20 -11.20 -5.40
CA SER A 45 20.87 -11.31 -4.81
C SER A 45 19.89 -11.95 -5.81
N ALA A 46 19.83 -11.42 -7.03
CA ALA A 46 19.04 -11.97 -8.12
C ALA A 46 19.47 -13.41 -8.46
N LEU A 47 20.77 -13.68 -8.54
CA LEU A 47 21.27 -15.02 -8.79
C LEU A 47 20.89 -16.02 -7.69
N ASN A 48 21.05 -15.63 -6.42
CA ASN A 48 20.70 -16.50 -5.30
C ASN A 48 19.19 -16.75 -5.22
N TYR A 49 18.37 -15.74 -5.52
CA TYR A 49 16.92 -15.87 -5.59
C TYR A 49 16.50 -16.88 -6.66
N VAL A 50 17.00 -16.72 -7.89
CA VAL A 50 16.70 -17.63 -9.00
C VAL A 50 17.23 -19.04 -8.74
N ARG A 51 18.44 -19.17 -8.18
CA ARG A 51 19.00 -20.48 -7.78
C ARG A 51 18.16 -21.16 -6.70
N ARG A 52 17.64 -20.41 -5.73
CA ARG A 52 16.79 -20.95 -4.66
C ARG A 52 15.46 -21.47 -5.22
N MET A 53 14.86 -20.78 -6.18
CA MET A 53 13.65 -21.25 -6.85
C MET A 53 13.89 -22.49 -7.72
N LEU A 54 15.03 -22.55 -8.41
CA LEU A 54 15.38 -23.66 -9.30
C LEU A 54 16.03 -24.85 -8.58
N LYS A 55 16.27 -24.74 -7.26
CA LYS A 55 16.86 -25.80 -6.43
C LYS A 55 16.03 -27.08 -6.45
N ASN A 56 14.71 -26.96 -6.56
CA ASN A 56 13.79 -28.09 -6.61
C ASN A 56 13.77 -28.79 -7.99
N LEU A 57 14.34 -28.16 -9.02
CA LEU A 57 14.37 -28.66 -10.41
C LEU A 57 15.74 -29.20 -10.83
N ASN A 58 16.70 -29.33 -9.90
CA ASN A 58 18.08 -29.79 -10.16
C ASN A 58 18.77 -29.10 -11.35
N CYS A 59 18.46 -27.81 -11.59
CA CYS A 59 19.00 -27.03 -12.70
C CYS A 59 20.14 -26.13 -12.25
N THR A 60 21.25 -26.12 -12.99
CA THR A 60 22.35 -25.16 -12.79
C THR A 60 22.07 -23.87 -13.55
N VAL A 61 22.22 -22.72 -12.89
CA VAL A 61 21.95 -21.41 -13.49
C VAL A 61 23.25 -20.85 -14.07
N VAL A 62 23.25 -20.59 -15.38
CA VAL A 62 24.38 -19.98 -16.09
C VAL A 62 24.00 -18.52 -16.42
N PRO A 63 24.54 -17.52 -15.69
CA PRO A 63 24.27 -16.11 -15.98
C PRO A 63 24.90 -15.69 -17.30
N ARG A 64 24.17 -14.88 -18.07
CA ARG A 64 24.63 -14.23 -19.30
C ARG A 64 24.21 -12.77 -19.25
N ARG A 65 25.14 -11.86 -19.52
CA ARG A 65 24.84 -10.43 -19.59
C ARG A 65 23.89 -10.12 -20.75
N ILE A 66 22.82 -9.38 -20.47
CA ILE A 66 21.93 -8.76 -21.46
C ILE A 66 21.90 -7.25 -21.23
N SER A 67 21.63 -6.46 -22.26
CA SER A 67 21.44 -5.01 -22.08
C SER A 67 20.07 -4.72 -21.47
N ALA A 68 19.96 -3.61 -20.74
CA ALA A 68 18.68 -3.16 -20.18
C ALA A 68 17.62 -2.88 -21.27
N GLU A 69 18.06 -2.40 -22.44
CA GLU A 69 17.21 -2.16 -23.60
C GLU A 69 16.67 -3.47 -24.18
N ALA A 70 17.51 -4.50 -24.29
CA ALA A 70 17.08 -5.82 -24.73
C ALA A 70 16.08 -6.42 -23.73
N HIS A 71 16.36 -6.36 -22.42
CA HIS A 71 15.43 -6.85 -21.38
C HIS A 71 14.03 -6.21 -21.49
N LYS A 72 13.97 -4.88 -21.59
CA LYS A 72 12.71 -4.13 -21.78
C LYS A 72 12.00 -4.51 -23.08
N SER A 73 12.74 -4.63 -24.18
CA SER A 73 12.19 -5.02 -25.48
C SER A 73 11.61 -6.45 -25.47
N PHE A 74 12.23 -7.37 -24.75
CA PHE A 74 11.73 -8.74 -24.62
C PHE A 74 10.45 -8.82 -23.78
N LEU A 75 10.40 -8.10 -22.65
CA LEU A 75 9.22 -8.11 -21.78
C LEU A 75 8.02 -7.40 -22.42
N SER A 76 8.24 -6.31 -23.17
CA SER A 76 7.17 -5.66 -23.92
C SER A 76 6.61 -6.57 -25.02
N ALA A 77 7.48 -7.31 -25.72
CA ALA A 77 7.04 -8.32 -26.69
C ALA A 77 6.24 -9.47 -26.04
N TYR A 78 6.63 -9.94 -24.86
CA TYR A 78 5.90 -10.97 -24.12
C TYR A 78 4.52 -10.48 -23.63
N LEU A 79 4.41 -9.25 -23.12
CA LEU A 79 3.13 -8.67 -22.70
C LEU A 79 2.14 -8.56 -23.86
N ASN A 80 2.62 -8.13 -25.04
CA ASN A 80 1.80 -8.08 -26.25
C ASN A 80 1.35 -9.47 -26.72
N TYR A 81 2.24 -10.48 -26.62
CA TYR A 81 1.91 -11.87 -26.93
C TYR A 81 0.82 -12.44 -26.01
N LYS A 82 0.91 -12.20 -24.70
CA LYS A 82 -0.11 -12.66 -23.73
C LYS A 82 -1.46 -11.97 -23.94
N GLY A 83 -1.46 -10.69 -24.29
CA GLY A 83 -2.67 -9.93 -24.63
C GLY A 83 -3.38 -10.45 -25.89
N GLN A 84 -2.65 -10.93 -26.89
CA GLN A 84 -3.23 -11.53 -28.10
C GLN A 84 -3.71 -12.98 -27.89
N THR A 85 -3.03 -13.75 -27.02
CA THR A 85 -3.39 -15.15 -26.74
C THR A 85 -4.70 -15.29 -25.95
N GLN A 86 -5.09 -14.26 -25.18
CA GLN A 86 -6.39 -14.21 -24.48
C GLN A 86 -7.60 -13.95 -25.39
N ILE A 87 -7.41 -13.55 -26.66
CA ILE A 87 -8.51 -13.20 -27.59
C ILE A 87 -8.99 -14.42 -28.41
N GLN A 88 -8.25 -15.54 -28.44
CA GLN A 88 -8.53 -16.67 -29.35
C GLN A 88 -8.95 -17.98 -28.67
N THR A 89 -9.41 -17.95 -27.42
CA THR A 89 -9.91 -19.16 -26.72
C THR A 89 -11.37 -19.00 -26.25
N GLU A 90 -12.30 -18.70 -27.16
CA GLU A 90 -13.74 -18.94 -26.97
C GLU A 90 -14.49 -18.92 -28.33
N PRO A 91 -15.23 -19.99 -28.72
CA PRO A 91 -15.98 -20.00 -29.98
C PRO A 91 -17.41 -19.43 -29.83
N ALA A 92 -17.64 -18.35 -30.57
CA ALA A 92 -18.87 -17.91 -31.26
C ALA A 92 -20.27 -18.24 -30.70
N LYS A 93 -21.06 -17.18 -30.42
CA LYS A 93 -22.42 -17.01 -30.99
C LYS A 93 -22.97 -15.57 -30.86
N ALA A 94 -23.52 -15.11 -31.98
CA ALA A 94 -24.58 -14.10 -32.19
C ALA A 94 -24.24 -12.59 -32.26
N SER A 95 -24.33 -12.13 -33.53
CA SER A 95 -24.54 -10.81 -34.11
C SER A 95 -25.24 -9.71 -33.30
N GLY A 96 -24.69 -8.50 -33.44
CA GLY A 96 -25.38 -7.44 -34.21
C GLY A 96 -26.07 -6.33 -33.40
N SER A 97 -25.36 -5.22 -33.18
CA SER A 97 -25.83 -3.88 -33.56
C SER A 97 -24.72 -2.84 -33.35
N ALA A 98 -24.59 -1.95 -34.32
CA ALA A 98 -23.64 -0.87 -34.35
C ALA A 98 -23.92 0.16 -33.25
N THR A 99 -22.91 0.53 -32.48
CA THR A 99 -22.84 1.85 -31.84
C THR A 99 -21.38 2.26 -31.72
N VAL A 100 -21.09 3.44 -32.25
CA VAL A 100 -19.80 4.13 -32.21
C VAL A 100 -19.35 4.27 -30.75
N ILE A 101 -18.20 3.68 -30.39
CA ILE A 101 -17.53 3.92 -29.10
C ILE A 101 -16.36 4.85 -29.36
N GLN A 102 -16.50 6.09 -28.85
CA GLN A 102 -15.40 7.01 -28.61
C GLN A 102 -14.45 6.45 -27.55
N GLU A 103 -13.18 6.70 -27.79
CA GLU A 103 -12.01 6.51 -26.94
C GLU A 103 -12.22 7.01 -25.48
N PRO A 104 -12.04 6.16 -24.45
CA PRO A 104 -11.88 6.62 -23.09
C PRO A 104 -10.40 6.89 -22.79
N GLN A 105 -10.08 8.17 -22.61
CA GLN A 105 -8.82 8.67 -22.08
C GLN A 105 -8.56 8.19 -20.62
N PRO A 106 -7.28 8.12 -20.19
CA PRO A 106 -6.90 7.74 -18.83
C PRO A 106 -7.25 8.82 -17.80
N VAL A 107 -8.07 8.47 -16.81
CA VAL A 107 -8.42 9.38 -15.71
C VAL A 107 -7.41 9.21 -14.57
N ALA A 108 -6.57 10.23 -14.40
CA ALA A 108 -5.72 10.43 -13.23
C ALA A 108 -6.57 10.69 -11.96
N PRO A 109 -6.11 10.28 -10.76
CA PRO A 109 -6.82 10.55 -9.52
C PRO A 109 -6.74 12.04 -9.16
N LYS A 110 -7.90 12.70 -9.05
CA LYS A 110 -8.05 14.05 -8.51
C LYS A 110 -8.32 13.98 -7.00
N MET A 111 -7.43 14.54 -6.20
CA MET A 111 -7.69 14.92 -4.81
C MET A 111 -8.73 16.05 -4.78
N GLN A 112 -9.84 15.84 -4.07
CA GLN A 112 -10.78 16.90 -3.72
C GLN A 112 -10.66 17.24 -2.22
N LYS A 113 -10.57 18.55 -1.96
CA LYS A 113 -10.47 19.18 -0.65
C LYS A 113 -11.86 19.30 -0.03
N SER A 114 -12.01 18.87 1.23
CA SER A 114 -13.20 19.14 2.04
C SER A 114 -13.22 20.60 2.54
N PRO A 115 -14.38 21.28 2.60
CA PRO A 115 -14.53 22.58 3.27
C PRO A 115 -14.83 22.41 4.77
N LEU A 116 -14.24 23.28 5.60
CA LEU A 116 -14.64 23.49 7.00
C LEU A 116 -16.01 24.21 7.06
N PRO A 117 -16.89 23.88 8.01
CA PRO A 117 -18.04 24.72 8.34
C PRO A 117 -17.63 25.86 9.29
N GLN A 118 -17.90 27.09 8.87
CA GLN A 118 -18.03 28.25 9.74
C GLN A 118 -19.40 28.19 10.43
N ASN A 119 -19.44 28.29 11.77
CA ASN A 119 -20.62 28.83 12.43
C ASN A 119 -20.21 29.63 13.66
N SER A 120 -20.41 30.95 13.57
CA SER A 120 -20.22 31.91 14.64
C SER A 120 -21.56 32.09 15.35
N GLN A 121 -21.63 31.78 16.65
CA GLN A 121 -22.66 32.35 17.52
C GLN A 121 -22.02 32.94 18.77
N GLN A 122 -22.40 34.20 19.00
CA GLN A 122 -21.93 35.13 20.02
C GLN A 122 -22.26 34.64 21.44
N VAL A 123 -21.31 34.79 22.37
CA VAL A 123 -21.63 34.94 23.79
C VAL A 123 -20.84 36.12 24.35
N LYS A 124 -21.58 37.02 25.00
CA LYS A 124 -21.15 38.30 25.57
C LYS A 124 -20.11 38.12 26.69
N ALA A 125 -19.24 39.13 26.79
CA ALA A 125 -18.22 39.32 27.81
C ALA A 125 -18.76 39.43 29.25
N GLN A 126 -17.92 38.98 30.19
CA GLN A 126 -17.66 39.64 31.48
C GLN A 126 -16.43 38.99 32.16
N THR A 127 -15.36 39.77 32.31
CA THR A 127 -14.25 39.53 33.26
C THR A 127 -14.69 39.87 34.69
N PRO A 128 -14.06 39.28 35.72
CA PRO A 128 -13.21 40.13 36.56
C PRO A 128 -11.84 39.53 36.91
N VAL A 129 -10.97 40.49 37.23
CA VAL A 129 -9.55 40.45 37.62
C VAL A 129 -9.27 39.60 38.87
N GLY A 130 -8.11 38.94 38.93
CA GLY A 130 -7.64 38.31 40.17
C GLY A 130 -6.28 37.60 40.11
N GLN A 131 -5.21 38.38 40.22
CA GLN A 131 -3.93 38.07 40.91
C GLN A 131 -3.03 36.90 40.42
N ARG A 132 -1.82 37.30 40.01
CA ARG A 132 -0.64 36.46 39.76
C ARG A 132 0.23 36.40 41.03
N PRO A 133 0.69 35.21 41.44
CA PRO A 133 1.92 35.11 42.23
C PRO A 133 3.12 34.60 41.40
N PRO A 134 4.35 34.80 41.89
CA PRO A 134 5.58 34.87 41.10
C PRO A 134 6.24 33.53 40.82
N VAL A 135 7.03 33.52 39.74
CA VAL A 135 7.92 32.44 39.29
C VAL A 135 9.25 32.56 40.01
N MET A 136 9.76 31.45 40.58
CA MET A 136 11.19 31.17 40.77
C MET A 136 11.45 29.64 40.72
N PRO A 137 12.70 29.20 40.46
CA PRO A 137 12.99 28.15 39.49
C PRO A 137 13.26 26.77 40.12
N ALA A 138 12.65 25.72 39.57
CA ALA A 138 12.93 24.34 39.95
C ALA A 138 13.85 23.66 38.92
N ALA A 139 15.10 23.52 39.33
CA ALA A 139 16.07 22.46 39.04
C ALA A 139 15.95 21.69 37.70
N ALA A 140 17.02 21.82 36.90
CA ALA A 140 17.34 20.99 35.76
C ALA A 140 17.25 19.48 36.09
N LYS A 141 16.31 18.78 35.46
CA LYS A 141 16.39 17.33 35.26
C LYS A 141 16.92 17.08 33.85
N LYS A 142 17.98 16.27 33.78
CA LYS A 142 18.60 15.75 32.55
C LYS A 142 17.54 15.10 31.63
N PRO A 143 17.77 15.04 30.31
CA PRO A 143 16.80 14.52 29.36
C PRO A 143 16.52 13.05 29.67
N ALA A 144 15.29 12.74 30.05
CA ALA A 144 14.78 11.39 30.01
C ALA A 144 14.80 10.96 28.54
N THR A 145 15.53 9.89 28.27
CA THR A 145 15.52 9.17 27.01
C THR A 145 14.06 8.84 26.68
N THR A 146 13.51 9.47 25.64
CA THR A 146 12.19 9.18 25.11
C THR A 146 12.23 7.78 24.52
N GLN A 147 11.90 6.78 25.34
CA GLN A 147 11.46 5.49 24.81
C GLN A 147 10.12 5.71 24.10
N PRO A 148 9.93 5.22 22.86
CA PRO A 148 8.62 5.27 22.22
C PRO A 148 7.61 4.44 23.03
N PRO A 149 6.33 4.83 23.07
CA PRO A 149 5.31 4.13 23.84
C PRO A 149 5.19 2.67 23.36
N SER A 150 5.50 1.73 24.24
CA SER A 150 5.53 0.29 23.96
C SER A 150 4.22 -0.43 24.31
N ASP A 151 3.08 0.25 24.22
CA ASP A 151 1.77 -0.31 24.61
C ASP A 151 0.88 -0.56 23.38
N LEU A 152 1.36 -1.35 22.43
CA LEU A 152 0.51 -1.86 21.35
C LEU A 152 -0.49 -2.88 21.91
N PRO A 153 -1.80 -2.77 21.61
CA PRO A 153 -2.79 -3.69 22.13
C PRO A 153 -2.57 -5.12 21.60
N VAL A 154 -2.60 -6.08 22.51
CA VAL A 154 -2.42 -7.51 22.20
C VAL A 154 -3.67 -8.06 21.53
N LEU A 155 -3.50 -8.65 20.35
CA LEU A 155 -4.54 -9.35 19.62
C LEU A 155 -4.77 -10.73 20.23
N LYS A 156 -5.90 -10.89 20.91
CA LYS A 156 -6.35 -12.17 21.46
C LYS A 156 -7.25 -12.85 20.44
N VAL A 157 -6.68 -13.73 19.61
CA VAL A 157 -7.41 -14.53 18.64
C VAL A 157 -7.15 -16.00 18.89
N GLN A 158 -8.22 -16.80 18.94
CA GLN A 158 -8.17 -18.25 19.14
C GLN A 158 -8.90 -18.94 17.99
N ALA A 159 -8.20 -19.85 17.30
CA ALA A 159 -8.80 -20.73 16.30
C ALA A 159 -8.92 -22.14 16.87
N PHE A 160 -10.13 -22.50 17.26
CA PHE A 160 -10.55 -23.77 17.84
C PHE A 160 -10.86 -24.83 16.78
N TYR A 161 -11.13 -24.42 15.54
CA TYR A 161 -11.58 -25.33 14.48
C TYR A 161 -10.55 -25.53 13.36
N LEU A 162 -9.26 -25.28 13.59
CA LEU A 162 -8.20 -25.44 12.58
C LEU A 162 -8.19 -26.82 11.92
N SER A 163 -8.49 -27.88 12.68
CA SER A 163 -8.52 -29.27 12.20
C SER A 163 -9.84 -29.66 11.51
N ARG A 164 -10.85 -28.79 11.50
CA ARG A 164 -12.16 -29.08 10.88
C ARG A 164 -12.21 -28.58 9.43
N PRO A 165 -13.00 -29.26 8.56
CA PRO A 165 -13.24 -28.80 7.19
C PRO A 165 -13.86 -27.41 7.16
N ILE A 166 -13.51 -26.60 6.17
CA ILE A 166 -13.95 -25.20 6.10
C ILE A 166 -15.47 -25.06 5.94
N GLN A 167 -16.13 -26.04 5.34
CA GLN A 167 -17.57 -26.03 5.11
C GLN A 167 -18.34 -26.00 6.43
N MET A 168 -17.78 -26.58 7.50
CA MET A 168 -18.39 -26.54 8.84
C MET A 168 -18.38 -25.13 9.45
N LEU A 169 -17.48 -24.25 9.00
CA LEU A 169 -17.43 -22.87 9.50
C LEU A 169 -18.65 -22.05 9.08
N ALA A 170 -19.34 -22.44 7.99
CA ALA A 170 -20.55 -21.77 7.55
C ALA A 170 -21.71 -21.87 8.56
N ASN A 171 -21.63 -22.82 9.49
CA ASN A 171 -22.63 -23.03 10.54
C ASN A 171 -22.31 -22.29 11.85
N LEU A 172 -21.16 -21.61 11.92
CA LEU A 172 -20.76 -20.87 13.12
C LEU A 172 -21.47 -19.51 13.19
N GLY A 173 -21.66 -19.02 14.42
CA GLY A 173 -22.14 -17.66 14.64
C GLY A 173 -21.09 -16.62 14.19
N PRO A 174 -21.49 -15.38 13.86
CA PRO A 174 -20.58 -14.35 13.34
C PRO A 174 -19.33 -14.08 14.20
N GLN A 175 -19.51 -14.02 15.53
CA GLN A 175 -18.41 -13.79 16.48
C GLN A 175 -17.39 -14.93 16.53
N GLN A 176 -17.86 -16.17 16.41
CA GLN A 176 -16.96 -17.32 16.36
C GLN A 176 -16.27 -17.40 15.00
N LEU A 177 -17.00 -17.07 13.94
CA LEU A 177 -16.50 -17.08 12.58
C LEU A 177 -15.36 -16.07 12.37
N ILE A 178 -15.48 -14.84 12.87
CA ILE A 178 -14.38 -13.85 12.79
C ILE A 178 -13.13 -14.32 13.54
N GLN A 179 -13.28 -14.93 14.72
CA GLN A 179 -12.15 -15.45 15.51
C GLN A 179 -11.43 -16.57 14.76
N GLU A 180 -12.17 -17.50 14.17
CA GLU A 180 -11.59 -18.56 13.35
C GLU A 180 -10.91 -18.04 12.08
N LEU A 181 -11.56 -17.11 11.36
CA LEU A 181 -11.02 -16.54 10.13
C LEU A 181 -9.74 -15.73 10.41
N LEU A 182 -9.77 -14.86 11.41
CA LEU A 182 -8.57 -14.14 11.85
C LEU A 182 -7.49 -15.13 12.28
N GLY A 183 -7.83 -16.13 13.09
CA GLY A 183 -6.84 -17.08 13.59
C GLY A 183 -6.16 -17.85 12.46
N ARG A 184 -6.92 -18.30 11.46
CA ARG A 184 -6.41 -18.97 10.26
C ARG A 184 -5.49 -18.07 9.43
N VAL A 185 -5.88 -16.82 9.21
CA VAL A 185 -5.12 -15.87 8.38
C VAL A 185 -3.87 -15.36 9.10
N LEU A 186 -3.86 -15.41 10.42
CA LEU A 186 -2.73 -15.03 11.26
C LEU A 186 -1.69 -16.15 11.42
N LEU A 187 -2.00 -17.40 11.07
CA LEU A 187 -1.10 -18.55 11.26
C LEU A 187 0.29 -18.32 10.65
N GLU A 188 0.39 -18.19 9.32
CA GLU A 188 1.69 -18.07 8.64
C GLU A 188 1.65 -17.15 7.42
N GLY A 189 2.80 -16.54 7.07
CA GLY A 189 2.94 -15.67 5.89
C GLY A 189 2.11 -14.38 5.85
N ILE A 190 1.95 -13.83 4.65
CA ILE A 190 1.06 -12.67 4.39
C ILE A 190 -0.34 -13.24 4.13
N GLY A 191 -1.23 -13.04 5.09
CA GLY A 191 -2.61 -13.50 5.01
C GLY A 191 -3.52 -12.43 4.42
N ARG A 192 -4.43 -12.83 3.54
CA ARG A 192 -5.51 -11.96 3.05
C ARG A 192 -6.85 -12.66 3.18
N LEU A 193 -7.89 -11.92 3.57
CA LEU A 193 -9.28 -12.35 3.50
C LEU A 193 -10.03 -11.49 2.49
N TYR A 194 -10.92 -12.12 1.73
CA TYR A 194 -11.85 -11.48 0.83
C TYR A 194 -13.25 -11.97 1.18
N LEU A 195 -14.16 -11.05 1.47
CA LEU A 195 -15.57 -11.32 1.71
C LEU A 195 -16.35 -10.70 0.55
N GLU A 196 -16.96 -11.55 -0.25
CA GLU A 196 -17.71 -11.19 -1.44
C GLU A 196 -19.20 -11.41 -1.19
N ARG A 197 -20.04 -10.43 -1.57
CA ARG A 197 -21.49 -10.51 -1.43
C ARG A 197 -22.12 -10.87 -2.78
N HIS A 198 -22.68 -12.06 -2.89
CA HIS A 198 -23.55 -12.46 -4.02
C HIS A 198 -25.02 -12.22 -3.66
N PRO A 199 -25.97 -12.21 -4.61
CA PRO A 199 -27.38 -11.94 -4.32
C PRO A 199 -27.99 -12.84 -3.23
N GLU A 200 -27.73 -14.14 -3.30
CA GLU A 200 -28.36 -15.17 -2.45
C GLU A 200 -27.45 -15.72 -1.34
N TYR A 201 -26.13 -15.49 -1.43
CA TYR A 201 -25.15 -16.01 -0.47
C TYR A 201 -23.94 -15.08 -0.34
N GLY A 202 -23.22 -15.21 0.76
CA GLY A 202 -21.89 -14.62 0.93
C GLY A 202 -20.80 -15.62 0.62
N ARG A 203 -19.65 -15.15 0.17
CA ARG A 203 -18.47 -15.97 -0.09
C ARG A 203 -17.28 -15.42 0.68
N VAL A 204 -16.50 -16.30 1.30
CA VAL A 204 -15.28 -15.92 2.03
C VAL A 204 -14.10 -16.67 1.44
N LEU A 205 -13.09 -15.93 0.98
CA LEU A 205 -11.84 -16.46 0.46
C LEU A 205 -10.72 -16.06 1.40
N TRP A 206 -9.72 -16.92 1.58
CA TRP A 206 -8.46 -16.48 2.16
C TRP A 206 -7.28 -17.02 1.41
N THR A 207 -6.29 -16.16 1.29
CA THR A 207 -5.02 -16.46 0.62
C THR A 207 -3.88 -16.32 1.62
N GLN A 208 -2.86 -17.12 1.39
CA GLN A 208 -1.64 -17.08 2.19
C GLN A 208 -0.46 -17.10 1.23
N GLN A 209 0.42 -16.11 1.37
CA GLN A 209 1.58 -15.93 0.47
C GLN A 209 1.19 -15.89 -1.02
N GLY A 210 0.00 -15.36 -1.33
CA GLY A 210 -0.51 -15.26 -2.70
C GLY A 210 -1.23 -16.51 -3.23
N VAL A 211 -1.27 -17.62 -2.47
CA VAL A 211 -1.98 -18.85 -2.87
C VAL A 211 -3.32 -18.93 -2.14
N LEU A 212 -4.41 -19.18 -2.88
CA LEU A 212 -5.74 -19.47 -2.32
C LEU A 212 -5.68 -20.74 -1.49
N GLN A 213 -5.97 -20.63 -0.20
CA GLN A 213 -5.87 -21.76 0.73
C GLN A 213 -7.17 -22.55 0.77
N SER A 214 -8.30 -21.88 1.02
CA SER A 214 -9.62 -22.42 0.70
C SER A 214 -10.68 -21.31 0.68
N ALA A 215 -11.93 -21.71 0.50
CA ALA A 215 -13.07 -20.81 0.38
C ALA A 215 -14.28 -21.38 1.12
N ILE A 216 -15.08 -20.50 1.73
CA ILE A 216 -16.47 -20.78 2.08
C ILE A 216 -17.30 -20.28 0.90
N GLU A 217 -17.77 -21.19 0.05
CA GLU A 217 -18.44 -20.85 -1.20
C GLU A 217 -19.88 -20.35 -1.01
N SER A 218 -20.57 -20.84 0.02
CA SER A 218 -21.94 -20.46 0.31
C SER A 218 -22.12 -20.23 1.80
N LEU A 219 -22.16 -18.97 2.19
CA LEU A 219 -22.48 -18.51 3.54
C LEU A 219 -23.89 -17.89 3.52
N PRO A 220 -24.80 -18.27 4.43
CA PRO A 220 -26.11 -17.64 4.52
C PRO A 220 -25.99 -16.13 4.73
N LEU A 221 -26.82 -15.35 4.05
CA LEU A 221 -26.78 -13.88 4.10
C LEU A 221 -26.81 -13.29 5.52
N PRO A 222 -27.65 -13.78 6.46
CA PRO A 222 -27.66 -13.24 7.81
C PRO A 222 -26.32 -13.44 8.53
N VAL A 223 -25.64 -14.56 8.27
CA VAL A 223 -24.32 -14.86 8.86
C VAL A 223 -23.25 -14.01 8.21
N PHE A 224 -23.31 -13.83 6.88
CA PHE A 224 -22.37 -12.97 6.15
C PHE A 224 -22.48 -11.51 6.58
N GLU A 225 -23.69 -10.96 6.65
CA GLU A 225 -23.90 -9.57 7.08
C GLU A 225 -23.48 -9.38 8.54
N GLY A 226 -23.77 -10.34 9.41
CA GLY A 226 -23.25 -10.36 10.77
C GLY A 226 -21.71 -10.39 10.81
N LEU A 227 -21.08 -11.18 9.95
CA LEU A 227 -19.62 -11.25 9.87
C LEU A 227 -19.01 -9.90 9.44
N VAL A 228 -19.60 -9.23 8.45
CA VAL A 228 -19.18 -7.88 8.02
C VAL A 228 -19.32 -6.87 9.16
N GLN A 229 -20.42 -6.94 9.93
CA GLN A 229 -20.63 -6.09 11.10
C GLN A 229 -19.59 -6.35 12.20
N GLU A 230 -19.23 -7.61 12.45
CA GLU A 230 -18.17 -7.96 13.42
C GLU A 230 -16.81 -7.44 12.96
N PHE A 231 -16.49 -7.51 11.66
CA PHE A 231 -15.28 -6.86 11.12
C PHE A 231 -15.32 -5.35 11.34
N LYS A 232 -16.44 -4.69 11.01
CA LYS A 232 -16.59 -3.25 11.25
C LYS A 232 -16.41 -2.91 12.73
N HIS A 233 -17.05 -3.66 13.63
CA HIS A 233 -16.90 -3.49 15.07
C HIS A 233 -15.44 -3.62 15.51
N PHE A 234 -14.75 -4.66 15.07
CA PHE A 234 -13.35 -4.93 15.42
C PHE A 234 -12.39 -3.83 14.94
N PHE A 235 -12.70 -3.15 13.83
CA PHE A 235 -11.95 -2.03 13.28
C PHE A 235 -12.49 -0.64 13.70
N ASN A 236 -13.44 -0.58 14.64
CA ASN A 236 -14.09 0.66 15.09
C ASN A 236 -14.77 1.46 13.95
N LEU A 237 -15.30 0.77 12.95
CA LEU A 237 -16.11 1.33 11.88
C LEU A 237 -17.61 1.36 12.26
N PRO A 238 -18.37 2.34 11.75
CA PRO A 238 -19.81 2.37 11.95
C PRO A 238 -20.49 1.19 11.24
N TYR A 239 -21.58 0.68 11.83
CA TYR A 239 -22.38 -0.41 11.24
C TYR A 239 -23.14 0.01 9.98
N MET A 240 -23.28 1.31 9.72
CA MET A 240 -23.95 1.81 8.53
C MET A 240 -23.19 1.41 7.26
N PRO A 241 -23.90 1.14 6.14
CA PRO A 241 -23.25 0.86 4.88
C PRO A 241 -22.36 2.01 4.41
N VAL A 242 -21.14 1.70 3.97
CA VAL A 242 -20.21 2.69 3.44
C VAL A 242 -20.68 3.16 2.06
N GLN A 243 -20.59 4.46 1.78
CA GLN A 243 -20.93 5.01 0.46
C GLN A 243 -19.73 5.01 -0.51
N GLN A 244 -18.52 4.96 0.03
CA GLN A 244 -17.27 4.95 -0.71
C GLN A 244 -16.31 3.95 -0.08
N ALA A 245 -15.35 3.48 -0.88
CA ALA A 245 -14.30 2.58 -0.41
C ALA A 245 -13.58 3.20 0.80
N THR A 246 -13.66 2.52 1.95
CA THR A 246 -13.08 3.00 3.21
C THR A 246 -12.02 2.03 3.68
N GLN A 247 -10.80 2.52 3.89
CA GLN A 247 -9.68 1.74 4.41
C GLN A 247 -9.36 2.18 5.84
N VAL A 248 -9.17 1.20 6.73
CA VAL A 248 -8.80 1.40 8.12
C VAL A 248 -7.62 0.50 8.47
N GLU A 249 -6.70 1.05 9.24
CA GLU A 249 -5.46 0.40 9.63
C GLU A 249 -5.40 0.33 11.16
N ILE A 250 -5.13 -0.86 11.70
CA ILE A 250 -4.89 -1.03 13.13
C ILE A 250 -3.62 -1.85 13.34
N GLU A 251 -2.79 -1.39 14.28
CA GLU A 251 -1.60 -2.11 14.71
C GLU A 251 -1.90 -2.95 15.96
N ARG A 252 -1.37 -4.17 15.99
CA ARG A 252 -1.57 -5.12 17.08
C ARG A 252 -0.32 -5.94 17.33
N LEU A 253 -0.20 -6.48 18.55
CA LEU A 253 0.77 -7.53 18.87
C LEU A 253 0.09 -8.89 18.87
N TYR A 254 0.59 -9.83 18.07
CA TYR A 254 0.13 -11.23 18.05
C TYR A 254 1.33 -12.15 18.23
N ASN A 255 1.31 -13.02 19.24
CA ASN A 255 2.46 -13.88 19.60
C ASN A 255 3.80 -13.11 19.67
N LYS A 256 3.80 -11.92 20.30
CA LYS A 256 4.93 -10.98 20.38
C LYS A 256 5.45 -10.44 19.04
N THR A 257 4.73 -10.69 17.95
CA THR A 257 5.02 -10.15 16.63
C THR A 257 4.13 -8.94 16.38
N HIS A 258 4.73 -7.85 15.90
CA HIS A 258 3.99 -6.66 15.47
C HIS A 258 3.32 -6.92 14.12
N LEU A 259 2.02 -6.66 14.08
CA LEU A 259 1.17 -6.81 12.92
C LEU A 259 0.49 -5.49 12.60
N LEU A 260 0.31 -5.24 11.32
CA LEU A 260 -0.63 -4.25 10.80
C LEU A 260 -1.76 -4.98 10.10
N LEU A 261 -2.98 -4.70 10.53
CA LEU A 261 -4.20 -5.18 9.91
C LEU A 261 -4.82 -4.03 9.11
N LEU A 262 -4.99 -4.23 7.80
CA LEU A 262 -5.60 -3.25 6.91
C LEU A 262 -6.94 -3.82 6.46
N LEU A 263 -8.02 -3.20 6.91
CA LEU A 263 -9.37 -3.53 6.48
C LEU A 263 -9.81 -2.51 5.43
N GLN A 264 -10.24 -2.99 4.28
CA GLN A 264 -10.89 -2.18 3.25
C GLN A 264 -12.33 -2.66 3.09
N VAL A 265 -13.29 -1.76 3.27
CA VAL A 265 -14.71 -2.01 3.04
C VAL A 265 -15.13 -1.25 1.79
N THR A 266 -15.66 -1.94 0.80
CA THR A 266 -16.09 -1.38 -0.49
C THR A 266 -17.59 -1.60 -0.69
N PRO A 267 -18.33 -0.57 -1.13
CA PRO A 267 -19.72 -0.77 -1.53
C PRO A 267 -19.76 -1.57 -2.84
N GLY A 268 -20.40 -2.75 -2.81
CA GLY A 268 -20.61 -3.61 -3.96
C GLY A 268 -22.06 -3.55 -4.46
N LYS A 269 -22.33 -4.23 -5.59
CA LYS A 269 -23.66 -4.26 -6.23
C LYS A 269 -24.74 -4.90 -5.35
N ASN A 270 -24.35 -5.88 -4.56
CA ASN A 270 -25.26 -6.72 -3.77
C ASN A 270 -25.11 -6.49 -2.26
N GLY A 271 -24.28 -5.54 -1.86
CA GLY A 271 -23.94 -5.24 -0.47
C GLY A 271 -22.45 -4.93 -0.34
N GLU A 272 -21.97 -4.85 0.90
CA GLU A 272 -20.59 -4.51 1.18
C GLU A 272 -19.65 -5.70 0.95
N GLU A 273 -18.50 -5.41 0.36
CA GLU A 273 -17.38 -6.32 0.21
C GLU A 273 -16.29 -5.90 1.18
N VAL A 274 -15.57 -6.87 1.74
CA VAL A 274 -14.54 -6.63 2.75
C VAL A 274 -13.26 -7.33 2.37
N ASN A 275 -12.16 -6.58 2.34
CA ASN A 275 -10.82 -7.10 2.13
C ASN A 275 -9.99 -6.85 3.38
N LEU A 276 -9.44 -7.90 3.98
CA LEU A 276 -8.48 -7.77 5.06
C LEU A 276 -7.10 -8.17 4.56
N GLN A 277 -6.10 -7.35 4.84
CA GLN A 277 -4.70 -7.67 4.63
C GLN A 277 -3.95 -7.67 5.96
N VAL A 278 -3.17 -8.72 6.19
CA VAL A 278 -2.28 -8.86 7.35
C VAL A 278 -0.84 -8.66 6.90
N LEU A 279 -0.20 -7.60 7.41
CA LEU A 279 1.20 -7.32 7.18
C LEU A 279 2.03 -7.59 8.44
N ARG A 280 3.17 -8.25 8.25
CA ARG A 280 4.15 -8.55 9.30
C ARG A 280 5.56 -8.67 8.74
N GLY A 281 6.56 -8.53 9.61
CA GLY A 281 7.97 -8.66 9.22
C GLY A 281 8.34 -7.70 8.08
N GLU A 282 9.03 -8.20 7.06
CA GLU A 282 9.48 -7.39 5.92
C GLU A 282 8.35 -6.73 5.13
N ALA A 283 7.19 -7.39 5.02
CA ALA A 283 6.04 -6.80 4.33
C ALA A 283 5.49 -5.57 5.06
N LEU A 284 5.54 -5.59 6.41
CA LEU A 284 5.16 -4.45 7.22
C LEU A 284 6.18 -3.31 7.10
N LYS A 285 7.48 -3.63 7.17
CA LYS A 285 8.55 -2.63 6.99
C LYS A 285 8.45 -1.95 5.64
N PHE A 286 8.27 -2.72 4.58
CA PHE A 286 8.10 -2.20 3.22
C PHE A 286 6.90 -1.25 3.13
N TYR A 287 5.75 -1.63 3.73
CA TYR A 287 4.57 -0.76 3.77
C TYR A 287 4.84 0.57 4.48
N GLN A 288 5.50 0.52 5.64
CA GLN A 288 5.84 1.72 6.41
C GLN A 288 6.83 2.62 5.64
N GLN A 289 7.83 2.04 4.99
CA GLN A 289 8.79 2.78 4.17
C GLN A 289 8.10 3.48 3.00
N GLN A 290 7.22 2.77 2.28
CA GLN A 290 6.44 3.36 1.19
C GLN A 290 5.56 4.51 1.70
N LYS A 291 4.88 4.32 2.83
CA LYS A 291 4.02 5.35 3.43
C LYS A 291 4.80 6.61 3.82
N ILE A 292 6.02 6.46 4.34
CA ILE A 292 6.91 7.58 4.65
C ILE A 292 7.36 8.27 3.36
N ALA A 293 7.73 7.51 2.33
CA ALA A 293 8.12 8.07 1.04
C ALA A 293 6.99 8.90 0.42
N ASP A 294 5.77 8.38 0.40
CA ASP A 294 4.60 9.08 -0.15
C ASP A 294 4.30 10.37 0.65
N LEU A 295 4.32 10.29 1.98
CA LEU A 295 4.12 11.44 2.86
C LEU A 295 5.20 12.50 2.66
N SER A 296 6.46 12.09 2.46
CA SER A 296 7.58 12.99 2.21
C SER A 296 7.40 13.76 0.89
N GLN A 297 6.94 13.09 -0.16
CA GLN A 297 6.66 13.70 -1.45
C GLN A 297 5.51 14.70 -1.35
N ASP A 298 4.45 14.37 -0.61
CA ASP A 298 3.31 15.26 -0.42
C ASP A 298 3.66 16.49 0.43
N ALA A 299 4.46 16.31 1.49
CA ALA A 299 4.98 17.41 2.29
C ALA A 299 5.83 18.36 1.44
N LEU A 300 6.69 17.82 0.56
CA LEU A 300 7.49 18.62 -0.36
C LEU A 300 6.62 19.41 -1.35
N LYS A 301 5.63 18.76 -1.98
CA LYS A 301 4.68 19.45 -2.88
C LYS A 301 3.97 20.59 -2.16
N LEU A 302 3.52 20.35 -0.92
CA LEU A 302 2.84 21.36 -0.11
C LEU A 302 3.77 22.53 0.25
N ALA A 303 5.02 22.24 0.60
CA ALA A 303 6.04 23.26 0.88
C ALA A 303 6.33 24.12 -0.35
N MET A 304 6.47 23.51 -1.53
CA MET A 304 6.65 24.25 -2.79
C MET A 304 5.43 25.11 -3.14
N GLN A 305 4.21 24.62 -2.89
CA GLN A 305 2.99 25.40 -3.06
C GLN A 305 2.93 26.60 -2.10
N LEU A 306 3.33 26.39 -0.84
CA LEU A 306 3.40 27.44 0.17
C LEU A 306 4.43 28.51 -0.23
N GLN A 307 5.63 28.09 -0.64
CA GLN A 307 6.67 29.01 -1.11
C GLN A 307 6.16 29.86 -2.28
N ARG A 308 5.53 29.25 -3.29
CA ARG A 308 4.96 29.98 -4.43
C ARG A 308 3.93 31.01 -3.98
N LYS A 309 3.05 30.64 -3.05
CA LYS A 309 2.03 31.56 -2.51
C LYS A 309 2.65 32.70 -1.69
N LEU A 310 3.70 32.44 -0.92
CA LEU A 310 4.44 33.47 -0.19
C LEU A 310 5.13 34.44 -1.14
N SER A 311 5.78 33.96 -2.21
CA SER A 311 6.37 34.81 -3.24
C SER A 311 5.31 35.64 -3.98
N GLU A 312 4.15 35.05 -4.30
CA GLU A 312 3.02 35.79 -4.88
C GLU A 312 2.54 36.91 -3.95
N ILE A 313 2.47 36.65 -2.64
CA ILE A 313 2.07 37.64 -1.63
C ILE A 313 3.14 38.75 -1.55
N GLY A 314 4.43 38.39 -1.44
CA GLY A 314 5.54 39.34 -1.44
C GLY A 314 5.51 40.26 -2.67
N ASN A 315 5.36 39.68 -3.87
CA ASN A 315 5.26 40.44 -5.12
C ASN A 315 4.02 41.34 -5.20
N ARG A 316 2.91 40.98 -4.53
CA ARG A 316 1.73 41.85 -4.41
C ARG A 316 2.01 43.00 -3.45
N PHE A 317 2.64 42.73 -2.31
CA PHE A 317 3.06 43.77 -1.36
C PHE A 317 3.98 44.77 -2.05
N ASP A 318 5.02 44.34 -2.76
CA ASP A 318 5.92 45.22 -3.52
C ASP A 318 5.18 46.15 -4.51
N ARG A 319 4.02 45.74 -5.03
CA ARG A 319 3.19 46.56 -5.94
C ARG A 319 2.23 47.52 -5.22
N THR A 320 2.02 47.37 -3.91
CA THR A 320 1.01 48.11 -3.13
C THR A 320 1.57 49.02 -2.02
N LEU A 321 2.88 49.07 -1.78
CA LEU A 321 3.40 49.82 -0.62
C LEU A 321 3.67 51.31 -0.91
N THR A 322 2.90 52.13 -0.19
CA THR A 322 3.28 53.46 0.31
C THR A 322 4.29 53.33 1.46
N SER A 323 5.03 54.42 1.70
CA SER A 323 6.30 54.51 2.46
C SER A 323 6.37 53.91 3.88
N GLU A 324 5.25 53.53 4.52
CA GLU A 324 5.23 53.10 5.93
C GLU A 324 5.38 51.59 6.14
N SER A 325 5.19 50.75 5.10
CA SER A 325 5.23 49.28 5.26
C SER A 325 6.58 48.63 4.91
N LEU A 326 7.62 49.44 4.67
CA LEU A 326 8.95 48.97 4.22
C LEU A 326 9.68 48.13 5.27
N GLU A 327 9.29 48.17 6.55
CA GLU A 327 10.00 47.47 7.62
C GLU A 327 9.77 45.95 7.66
N VAL A 328 8.68 45.44 7.06
CA VAL A 328 8.30 44.01 7.14
C VAL A 328 8.84 43.19 5.96
N LEU A 329 9.15 43.85 4.84
CA LEU A 329 9.70 43.25 3.62
C LEU A 329 11.00 42.45 3.82
N PRO A 330 12.00 42.97 4.55
CA PRO A 330 13.24 42.24 4.78
C PRO A 330 13.04 40.94 5.56
N ALA A 331 12.08 40.92 6.50
CA ALA A 331 11.79 39.73 7.31
C ALA A 331 11.13 38.63 6.47
N ILE A 332 10.22 38.99 5.56
CA ILE A 332 9.57 38.03 4.66
C ILE A 332 10.58 37.48 3.64
N ASP A 333 11.40 38.33 3.04
CA ASP A 333 12.46 37.90 2.11
C ASP A 333 13.49 36.98 2.80
N GLN A 334 13.86 37.27 4.04
CA GLN A 334 14.71 36.37 4.83
C GLN A 334 14.01 35.04 5.17
N LEU A 335 12.71 35.06 5.45
CA LEU A 335 11.96 33.84 5.71
C LEU A 335 11.88 32.96 4.46
N VAL A 336 11.62 33.56 3.29
CA VAL A 336 11.60 32.83 2.00
C VAL A 336 12.99 32.25 1.69
N LYS A 337 14.06 33.05 1.83
CA LYS A 337 15.44 32.58 1.60
C LYS A 337 15.88 31.48 2.57
N SER A 338 15.42 31.53 3.82
CA SER A 338 15.76 30.50 4.80
C SER A 338 15.02 29.18 4.50
N MET A 339 13.75 29.24 4.12
CA MET A 339 13.01 28.06 3.64
C MET A 339 13.60 27.46 2.37
N ASP A 340 14.03 28.28 1.39
CA ASP A 340 14.69 27.79 0.17
C ASP A 340 15.96 26.98 0.47
N ARG A 341 16.79 27.46 1.41
CA ARG A 341 17.98 26.73 1.86
C ARG A 341 17.62 25.41 2.55
N GLN A 342 16.55 25.39 3.35
CA GLN A 342 16.10 24.16 4.01
C GLN A 342 15.53 23.14 3.02
N LEU A 343 14.81 23.58 1.98
CA LEU A 343 14.33 22.70 0.92
C LEU A 343 15.48 22.11 0.09
N GLN A 344 16.50 22.91 -0.22
CA GLN A 344 17.70 22.42 -0.93
C GLN A 344 18.49 21.39 -0.10
N ALA A 345 18.58 21.60 1.22
CA ALA A 345 19.21 20.64 2.13
C ALA A 345 18.44 19.30 2.20
N LEU A 346 17.10 19.33 2.19
CA LEU A 346 16.28 18.13 2.16
C LEU A 346 16.41 17.36 0.83
N HIS A 347 16.51 18.06 -0.30
CA HIS A 347 16.78 17.45 -1.60
C HIS A 347 18.14 16.76 -1.65
N THR A 348 19.20 17.42 -1.19
CA THR A 348 20.56 16.81 -1.14
C THR A 348 20.67 15.67 -0.14
N SER A 349 19.82 15.63 0.89
CA SER A 349 19.77 14.51 1.84
C SER A 349 19.11 13.26 1.26
N GLN A 350 18.12 13.41 0.37
CA GLN A 350 17.52 12.27 -0.35
C GLN A 350 18.43 11.68 -1.43
N ASP A 351 19.29 12.48 -2.05
CA ASP A 351 20.24 12.00 -3.07
C ASP A 351 21.47 11.28 -2.47
N ASN A 352 21.80 11.55 -1.20
CA ASN A 352 23.03 11.05 -0.57
C ASN A 352 22.86 9.75 0.24
N GLU A 353 21.62 9.31 0.50
CA GLU A 353 21.36 7.95 1.04
C GLU A 353 21.50 6.84 -0.02
N GLY A 354 21.78 7.19 -1.29
CA GLY A 354 22.07 6.24 -2.37
C GLY A 354 23.54 5.93 -2.63
N VAL A 355 24.50 6.57 -1.93
CA VAL A 355 25.93 6.51 -2.32
C VAL A 355 26.90 6.14 -1.19
N ASN A 356 26.48 6.04 0.08
CA ASN A 356 27.37 5.64 1.17
C ASN A 356 27.05 4.24 1.70
N GLY A 357 27.48 3.24 0.94
CA GLY A 357 27.44 1.83 1.30
C GLY A 357 28.59 1.01 0.70
N GLU A 358 29.74 1.62 0.44
CA GLU A 358 31.00 0.90 0.21
C GLU A 358 32.13 1.63 0.95
N GLY A 359 32.67 0.93 1.95
CA GLY A 359 33.80 1.32 2.80
C GLY A 359 34.16 0.18 3.71
#